data_AF-A0A7Y2QBC6-F1
#
_entry.id   AF-A0A7Y2QBC6-F1
#
_cell.length_a   1.000
_cell.length_b   1.000
_cell.length_c   1.000
_cell.angle_alpha   90.00
_cell.angle_beta   90.00
_cell.angle_gamma   90.00
#
_symmetry.space_group_name_H-M   'P 1'
#
loop_
_entity.id
_entity.type
_entity.pdbx_description
1 polymer ?
#
loop_
_entity_poly.entity_id
_entity_poly.type
_entity_poly.pdbx_seq_one_letter_code
_entity_poly.pdbx_strand_id
1 'polypeptide(L)'
;MAHIAVTLMLIALICLAASLLPAGHIAVRTKHPMVLSVKIWALSHLLANGETSSVLLFAAFLAWGVILRISLKRRERAGELTLRPFVSARYDLYAVVIGLVAWGLLIWRVHEWLIGVSPLAV
;
A
#
# COMPACT_ATOMS: atom_id res chain seq x y z
N MET A 1 -2.34 -1.40 -19.40
CA MET A 1 -2.43 -0.99 -17.98
C MET A 1 -1.45 -1.71 -17.06
N ALA A 2 -0.90 -2.87 -17.43
CA ALA A 2 0.01 -3.66 -16.59
C ALA A 2 1.20 -2.87 -16.02
N HIS A 3 1.90 -2.06 -16.85
CA HIS A 3 3.04 -1.26 -16.37
C HIS A 3 2.66 -0.24 -15.28
N ILE A 4 1.49 0.40 -15.39
CA ILE A 4 1.00 1.36 -14.39
C ILE A 4 0.67 0.62 -13.08
N ALA A 5 -0.06 -0.49 -13.17
CA ALA A 5 -0.42 -1.30 -12.00
C ALA A 5 0.82 -1.82 -11.26
N VAL A 6 1.78 -2.39 -11.99
CA VAL A 6 3.06 -2.88 -11.43
C VAL A 6 3.83 -1.75 -10.72
N THR A 7 3.85 -0.54 -11.29
CA THR A 7 4.54 0.61 -10.70
C THR A 7 3.82 1.12 -9.45
N LEU A 8 2.48 1.19 -9.48
CA LEU A 8 1.68 1.54 -8.31
C LEU A 8 1.87 0.54 -7.18
N MET A 9 1.99 -0.75 -7.50
CA MET A 9 2.27 -1.81 -6.53
C MET A 9 3.62 -1.64 -5.84
N LEU A 10 4.66 -1.17 -6.54
CA LEU A 10 5.93 -0.83 -5.90
C LEU A 10 5.74 0.25 -4.83
N ILE A 11 5.03 1.34 -5.18
CA ILE A 11 4.75 2.42 -4.24
C ILE A 11 3.92 1.92 -3.06
N ALA A 12 2.92 1.05 -3.31
CA ALA A 12 2.09 0.46 -2.28
C ALA A 12 2.92 -0.37 -1.28
N LEU A 13 3.86 -1.18 -1.76
CA LEU A 13 4.69 -2.04 -0.91
C LEU A 13 5.74 -1.25 -0.11
N ILE A 14 6.31 -0.17 -0.68
CA ILE A 14 7.17 0.75 0.08
C ILE A 14 6.37 1.42 1.21
N CYS A 15 5.14 1.88 0.92
CA CYS A 15 4.26 2.43 1.94
C CYS A 15 3.89 1.38 3.00
N LEU A 16 3.66 0.14 2.60
CA LEU A 16 3.38 -0.96 3.53
C LEU A 16 4.56 -1.17 4.48
N ALA A 17 5.77 -1.29 3.95
CA ALA A 17 6.99 -1.45 4.76
C ALA A 17 7.19 -0.25 5.70
N ALA A 18 7.02 0.99 5.21
CA ALA A 18 7.09 2.20 6.03
C ALA A 18 6.03 2.26 7.14
N SER A 19 4.95 1.48 7.04
CA SER A 19 3.94 1.39 8.08
C SER A 19 4.33 0.46 9.23
N LEU A 20 5.16 -0.55 8.95
CA LEU A 20 5.55 -1.59 9.90
C LEU A 20 6.89 -1.29 10.60
N LEU A 21 7.67 -0.36 10.06
CA LEU A 21 8.93 0.10 10.65
C LEU A 21 8.72 1.32 11.57
N PRO A 22 9.70 1.63 12.45
CA PRO A 22 9.76 2.91 13.12
C PRO A 22 9.73 4.07 12.13
N ALA A 23 9.19 5.22 12.55
CA ALA A 23 8.81 6.26 11.60
C ALA A 23 10.03 7.01 11.02
N GLY A 24 10.25 6.86 9.71
CA GLY A 24 11.04 7.77 8.89
C GLY A 24 10.19 8.91 8.30
N HIS A 25 10.73 9.64 7.34
CA HIS A 25 10.03 10.73 6.64
C HIS A 25 8.79 10.25 5.87
N ILE A 26 8.81 9.07 5.25
CA ILE A 26 7.66 8.51 4.53
C ILE A 26 6.50 8.34 5.51
N ALA A 27 6.75 7.68 6.64
CA ALA A 27 5.73 7.44 7.67
C ALA A 27 5.16 8.75 8.25
N VAL A 28 6.02 9.73 8.52
CA VAL A 28 5.63 11.03 9.07
C VAL A 28 4.81 11.85 8.06
N ARG A 29 5.26 11.95 6.81
CA ARG A 29 4.57 12.75 5.77
C ARG A 29 3.24 12.16 5.36
N THR A 30 3.17 10.84 5.22
CA THR A 30 1.94 10.14 4.83
C THR A 30 0.94 10.00 5.99
N LYS A 31 1.41 10.11 7.24
CA LYS A 31 0.66 9.97 8.50
C LYS A 31 0.13 8.56 8.76
N HIS A 32 -0.55 7.98 7.78
CA HIS A 32 -1.05 6.59 7.78
C HIS A 32 -0.59 5.83 6.53
N PRO A 33 0.70 5.48 6.45
CA PRO A 33 1.25 4.77 5.30
C PRO A 33 0.57 3.42 5.02
N MET A 34 0.05 2.73 6.05
CA MET A 34 -0.74 1.50 5.87
C MET A 34 -2.01 1.75 5.05
N VAL A 35 -2.80 2.75 5.44
CA VAL A 35 -4.04 3.09 4.74
C VAL A 35 -3.75 3.60 3.34
N LEU A 36 -2.67 4.36 3.16
CA LEU A 36 -2.21 4.79 1.84
C LEU A 36 -1.83 3.59 0.96
N SER A 37 -1.08 2.63 1.51
CA SER A 37 -0.69 1.40 0.82
C SER A 37 -1.91 0.63 0.31
N VAL A 38 -2.88 0.35 1.19
CA VAL A 38 -4.11 -0.39 0.82
C VAL A 38 -4.89 0.33 -0.28
N LYS A 39 -4.98 1.65 -0.24
CA LYS A 39 -5.68 2.42 -1.29
C LYS A 39 -4.97 2.33 -2.64
N ILE A 40 -3.64 2.44 -2.67
CA ILE A 40 -2.85 2.32 -3.90
C ILE A 40 -2.94 0.89 -4.43
N TRP A 41 -2.83 -0.11 -3.55
CA TRP A 41 -3.01 -1.53 -3.89
C TRP A 41 -4.37 -1.79 -4.52
N ALA A 42 -5.46 -1.36 -3.89
CA ALA A 42 -6.82 -1.56 -4.38
C ALA A 42 -7.03 -0.88 -5.74
N LEU A 43 -6.56 0.37 -5.89
CA LEU A 43 -6.63 1.09 -7.16
C LEU A 43 -5.84 0.37 -8.26
N SER A 44 -4.62 -0.07 -7.95
CA SER A 44 -3.79 -0.82 -8.89
C SER A 44 -4.49 -2.06 -9.40
N HIS A 45 -5.14 -2.82 -8.53
CA HIS A 45 -5.85 -4.02 -8.92
C HIS A 45 -7.12 -3.72 -9.72
N LEU A 46 -7.86 -2.65 -9.39
CA LEU A 46 -8.99 -2.19 -10.21
C LEU A 46 -8.57 -1.78 -11.62
N LEU A 47 -7.38 -1.20 -11.79
CA LEU A 47 -6.85 -0.84 -13.11
C LEU A 47 -6.36 -2.05 -13.92
N ALA A 48 -6.04 -3.16 -13.25
CA ALA A 48 -5.51 -4.37 -13.87
C ALA A 48 -6.58 -5.44 -14.11
N ASN A 49 -7.68 -5.46 -13.35
CA ASN A 49 -8.68 -6.52 -13.36
C ASN A 49 -10.08 -6.00 -13.72
N GLY A 50 -10.77 -6.67 -14.64
CA GLY A 50 -12.14 -6.32 -15.06
C GLY A 50 -13.23 -7.29 -14.61
N GLU A 51 -12.88 -8.40 -13.96
CA GLU A 51 -13.84 -9.39 -13.49
C GLU A 51 -14.67 -8.85 -12.32
N THR A 52 -15.98 -9.13 -12.30
CA THR A 52 -16.91 -8.64 -11.27
C THR A 52 -16.47 -8.97 -9.85
N SER A 53 -15.96 -10.18 -9.61
CA SER A 53 -15.50 -10.62 -8.27
C SER A 53 -14.33 -9.75 -7.78
N SER A 54 -13.33 -9.56 -8.64
CA SER A 54 -12.17 -8.70 -8.40
C SER A 54 -12.60 -7.24 -8.19
N VAL A 55 -13.44 -6.71 -9.07
CA VAL A 55 -13.91 -5.32 -8.96
C VAL A 55 -14.63 -5.09 -7.64
N LEU A 56 -15.54 -5.97 -7.23
CA LEU A 56 -16.25 -5.87 -5.96
C LEU A 56 -15.28 -5.88 -4.77
N LEU A 57 -14.32 -6.80 -4.76
CA LEU A 57 -13.33 -6.93 -3.69
C LEU A 57 -12.50 -5.66 -3.56
N PHE A 58 -11.84 -5.23 -4.64
CA PHE A 58 -10.92 -4.10 -4.59
C PHE A 58 -11.66 -2.77 -4.42
N ALA A 59 -12.86 -2.60 -4.99
CA ALA A 59 -13.68 -1.42 -4.74
C ALA A 59 -14.12 -1.33 -3.28
N ALA A 60 -14.49 -2.45 -2.64
CA ALA A 60 -14.83 -2.47 -1.22
C ALA A 60 -13.65 -2.06 -0.34
N PHE A 61 -12.45 -2.59 -0.59
CA PHE A 61 -11.24 -2.18 0.12
C PHE A 61 -10.87 -0.71 -0.13
N LEU A 62 -11.06 -0.21 -1.35
CA LEU A 62 -10.82 1.20 -1.66
C LEU A 62 -11.80 2.12 -0.92
N ALA A 63 -13.09 1.80 -0.94
CA ALA A 63 -14.12 2.52 -0.20
C ALA A 63 -13.84 2.52 1.30
N TRP A 64 -13.52 1.34 1.86
CA TRP A 64 -13.11 1.20 3.25
C TRP A 64 -11.88 2.06 3.59
N GLY A 65 -10.84 2.04 2.74
CA GLY A 65 -9.63 2.84 2.94
C GLY A 65 -9.90 4.34 2.93
N VAL A 66 -10.85 4.81 2.11
CA VAL A 66 -11.30 6.21 2.12
C VAL A 66 -12.03 6.55 3.42
N ILE A 67 -13.01 5.73 3.83
CA ILE A 67 -13.75 5.92 5.08
C ILE A 67 -12.80 5.95 6.28
N LEU A 68 -11.88 4.99 6.35
CA LEU A 68 -10.88 4.90 7.41
C LEU A 68 -9.97 6.13 7.42
N ARG A 69 -9.49 6.61 6.26
CA ARG A 69 -8.66 7.82 6.21
C ARG A 69 -9.40 9.05 6.75
N ILE A 70 -10.69 9.20 6.41
CA ILE A 70 -11.53 10.30 6.90
C ILE A 70 -11.71 10.18 8.42
N SER A 71 -12.01 8.98 8.92
CA SER A 71 -12.14 8.71 10.35
C SER A 71 -10.85 9.08 11.11
N LEU A 72 -9.70 8.58 10.65
CA LEU A 72 -8.40 8.90 11.26
C LEU A 72 -8.11 10.40 11.26
N LYS A 73 -8.39 11.11 10.16
CA LYS A 73 -8.22 12.58 10.09
C LYS A 73 -9.11 13.31 11.11
N ARG A 74 -10.32 12.81 11.36
CA ARG A 74 -11.22 13.38 12.38
C ARG A 74 -10.67 13.17 13.79
N ARG A 75 -10.19 11.97 14.09
CA ARG A 75 -9.58 11.62 15.39
C ARG A 75 -8.28 12.39 15.66
N GLU A 76 -7.45 12.60 14.63
CA GLU A 76 -6.28 13.49 14.70
C GLU A 76 -6.69 14.92 15.11
N ARG A 77 -7.75 15.47 14.48
CA ARG A 77 -8.23 16.83 14.78
C ARG A 77 -8.87 16.96 16.15
N ALA A 78 -9.50 15.89 16.64
CA ALA A 78 -10.08 15.83 17.98
C ALA A 78 -9.04 15.62 19.08
N GLY A 79 -7.76 15.38 18.74
CA GLY A 79 -6.71 15.08 19.71
C GLY A 79 -6.72 13.65 20.25
N GLU A 80 -7.59 12.78 19.72
CA GLU A 80 -7.74 11.38 20.14
C GLU A 80 -6.69 10.44 19.54
N LEU A 81 -5.93 10.93 18.56
CA LEU A 81 -4.90 10.17 17.86
C LEU A 81 -3.63 11.00 17.72
N THR A 82 -2.55 10.52 18.34
CA THR A 82 -1.22 11.09 18.18
C THR A 82 -0.50 10.45 17.00
N LEU A 83 0.13 11.28 16.17
CA LEU A 83 0.93 10.80 15.05
C LEU A 83 2.26 10.24 15.55
N ARG A 84 2.79 9.27 14.82
CA ARG A 84 4.08 8.67 15.13
C ARG A 84 5.17 9.73 14.98
N PRO A 85 5.97 10.01 16.03
CA PRO A 85 7.06 10.97 15.95
C PRO A 85 8.17 10.43 15.05
N PHE A 86 8.90 11.34 14.39
CA PHE A 86 10.08 10.98 13.60
C PHE A 86 11.12 10.28 14.47
N VAL A 87 11.67 9.17 13.98
CA VAL A 87 12.72 8.41 14.65
C VAL A 87 14.04 8.55 13.90
N SER A 88 14.09 8.18 12.61
CA SER A 88 15.31 8.27 11.81
C SER A 88 15.02 8.07 10.31
N ALA A 89 15.77 8.76 9.44
CA ALA A 89 15.70 8.60 8.00
C ALA A 89 16.18 7.21 7.51
N ARG A 90 16.93 6.46 8.33
CA ARG A 90 17.36 5.09 7.98
C ARG A 90 16.19 4.15 7.73
N TYR A 91 15.06 4.39 8.38
CA TYR A 91 13.87 3.57 8.19
C TYR A 91 13.17 3.83 6.86
N ASP A 92 13.40 4.99 6.23
CA ASP A 92 12.96 5.23 4.84
C ASP A 92 13.77 4.36 3.87
N LEU A 93 15.10 4.28 4.07
CA LEU A 93 15.96 3.38 3.30
C LEU A 93 15.50 1.93 3.46
N TYR A 94 15.27 1.47 4.70
CA TYR A 94 14.77 0.12 4.95
C TYR A 94 13.39 -0.11 4.33
N ALA A 95 12.47 0.85 4.41
CA ALA A 95 11.16 0.72 3.78
C ALA A 95 11.27 0.60 2.25
N VAL A 96 12.16 1.37 1.62
CA VAL A 96 12.39 1.29 0.18
C VAL A 96 13.01 -0.05 -0.21
N VAL A 97 14.05 -0.50 0.49
CA VAL A 97 14.72 -1.79 0.21
C VAL A 97 13.76 -2.96 0.42
N ILE A 98 13.06 -3.01 1.55
CA ILE A 98 12.10 -4.09 1.85
C ILE A 98 10.95 -4.05 0.84
N GLY A 99 10.43 -2.87 0.51
CA GLY A 99 9.38 -2.70 -0.49
C GLY A 99 9.80 -3.18 -1.88
N LEU A 100 11.02 -2.85 -2.32
CA LEU A 100 11.60 -3.30 -3.59
C LEU A 100 11.77 -4.82 -3.63
N VAL A 101 12.30 -5.42 -2.57
CA VAL A 101 12.48 -6.88 -2.47
C VAL A 101 11.13 -7.58 -2.50
N ALA A 102 10.16 -7.16 -1.68
CA ALA A 102 8.83 -7.74 -1.67
C ALA A 102 8.12 -7.61 -3.03
N TRP A 103 8.26 -6.45 -3.67
CA TRP A 103 7.72 -6.19 -5.01
C TRP A 103 8.32 -7.12 -6.06
N GLY A 104 9.65 -7.25 -6.09
CA GLY A 104 10.35 -8.14 -7.01
C GLY A 104 9.94 -9.60 -6.83
N LEU A 105 9.83 -10.06 -5.59
CA LEU A 105 9.39 -11.43 -5.27
C LEU A 105 7.94 -11.70 -5.71
N LEU A 106 7.03 -10.76 -5.46
CA LEU A 106 5.62 -10.87 -5.86
C LEU A 106 5.46 -10.98 -7.37
N ILE A 107 6.16 -10.12 -8.11
CA ILE A 107 6.13 -10.12 -9.58
C ILE A 107 6.77 -11.37 -10.15
N TRP A 108 7.86 -11.84 -9.54
CA TRP A 108 8.59 -12.98 -10.07
C TRP A 108 7.80 -14.28 -9.96
N ARG A 109 7.25 -14.60 -8.76
CA ARG A 109 6.53 -15.87 -8.58
C ARG A 109 5.58 -15.93 -7.39
N VAL A 110 5.78 -15.11 -6.36
CA VAL A 110 5.01 -15.25 -5.12
C VAL A 110 3.53 -14.94 -5.33
N HIS A 111 3.20 -14.02 -6.23
CA HIS A 111 1.79 -13.74 -6.54
C HIS A 111 1.10 -14.92 -7.25
N GLU A 112 1.80 -15.58 -8.19
CA GLU A 112 1.29 -16.78 -8.85
C GLU A 112 1.10 -17.92 -7.85
N TRP A 113 2.06 -18.12 -6.94
CA TRP A 113 1.98 -19.21 -5.96
C TRP A 113 0.85 -19.00 -4.93
N LEU A 114 0.68 -17.78 -4.43
CA LEU A 114 -0.30 -17.49 -3.37
C LEU A 114 -1.71 -17.24 -3.91
N ILE A 115 -1.83 -16.62 -5.08
CA ILE A 115 -3.11 -16.13 -5.63
C ILE A 115 -3.53 -16.93 -6.87
N GLY A 116 -2.62 -17.68 -7.49
CA GLY A 116 -2.89 -18.48 -8.69
C GLY A 116 -2.80 -17.69 -10.00
N VAL A 117 -2.39 -16.42 -9.97
CA VAL A 117 -2.29 -15.57 -11.17
C VAL A 117 -0.95 -14.85 -11.25
N SER A 118 -0.37 -14.78 -12.45
CA SER A 118 0.89 -14.08 -12.70
C SER A 118 0.64 -12.60 -13.04
N PRO A 119 1.30 -11.64 -12.36
CA PRO A 119 1.17 -10.21 -12.67
C PRO A 119 1.77 -9.79 -14.02
N LEU A 120 2.63 -10.61 -14.62
CA LEU A 120 3.34 -10.32 -15.87
C LEU A 120 2.92 -11.20 -17.04
N ALA A 121 2.19 -12.28 -16.80
CA ALA A 121 1.67 -13.08 -17.89
C ALA A 121 0.59 -12.27 -18.63
N VAL A 122 0.82 -12.02 -19.91
CA VAL A 122 -0.16 -11.44 -20.85
C VAL A 122 -1.00 -12.57 -21.41
#